data_AF-A0A2D5WH97-F1
#
_entry.id   AF-A0A2D5WH97-F1
#
_cell.length_a   1.000
_cell.length_b   1.000
_cell.length_c   1.000
_cell.angle_alpha   90.00
_cell.angle_beta   90.00
_cell.angle_gamma   90.00
#
_symmetry.space_group_name_H-M   'P 1'
#
loop_
_entity.id
_entity.type
_entity.pdbx_description
1 polymer ?
#
loop_
_entity_poly.entity_id
_entity_poly.type
_entity_poly.pdbx_seq_one_letter_code
_entity_poly.pdbx_strand_id
1 'polypeptide(L)'
;MNELLQTVDEIRRMSEAELTQLGEDSLMDHLRHQATEARGRHGGLRPGNIETFLEDRDCVRYPTRLVLEFGDMGPHQFAQPDRDYRSNHPEARVLYLRPILGRRPDLIALAVSYMIPVINYGQVINDEHCIEYGAALLGLSTEDYYNCICELADFVGAEPCDAGQQPPPAPSPGCGGGCSCH
;
A
#
# COMPACT_ATOMS: atom_id res chain seq x y z
N MET A 1 39.42 -8.81 -13.63
CA MET A 1 38.93 -9.36 -14.91
C MET A 1 38.63 -10.86 -14.84
N ASN A 2 39.38 -11.65 -14.05
CA ASN A 2 39.11 -13.09 -13.85
C ASN A 2 37.84 -13.38 -13.04
N GLU A 3 37.58 -12.62 -11.98
CA GLU A 3 36.37 -12.77 -11.14
C GLU A 3 35.06 -12.56 -11.91
N LEU A 4 34.96 -11.47 -12.68
CA LEU A 4 33.76 -11.15 -13.48
C LEU A 4 33.43 -12.23 -14.52
N LEU A 5 34.44 -12.86 -15.11
CA LEU A 5 34.25 -13.97 -16.05
C LEU A 5 33.84 -15.26 -15.33
N GLN A 6 34.36 -15.51 -14.13
CA GLN A 6 33.93 -16.64 -13.29
C GLN A 6 32.46 -16.49 -12.88
N THR A 7 32.02 -15.30 -12.45
CA THR A 7 30.63 -15.04 -12.09
C THR A 7 29.67 -15.24 -13.26
N VAL A 8 30.03 -14.79 -14.46
CA VAL A 8 29.19 -14.97 -15.66
C VAL A 8 29.10 -16.44 -16.07
N ASP A 9 30.20 -17.19 -15.97
CA ASP A 9 30.22 -18.62 -16.27
C ASP A 9 29.47 -19.45 -15.22
N GLU A 10 29.45 -19.02 -13.96
CA GLU A 10 28.62 -19.61 -12.89
C GLU A 10 27.13 -19.38 -13.16
N ILE A 11 26.72 -18.13 -13.43
CA ILE A 11 25.33 -17.77 -13.77
C ILE A 11 24.83 -18.59 -14.96
N ARG A 12 25.65 -18.78 -16.01
CA ARG A 12 25.27 -19.55 -17.20
C ARG A 12 25.04 -21.05 -16.94
N ARG A 13 25.58 -21.58 -15.84
CA ARG A 13 25.44 -23.00 -15.46
C ARG A 13 24.28 -23.25 -14.51
N MET A 14 23.69 -22.19 -13.95
CA MET A 14 22.57 -22.29 -13.03
C MET A 14 21.30 -22.70 -13.78
N SER A 15 20.46 -23.45 -13.08
CA SER A 15 19.09 -23.74 -13.51
C SER A 15 18.22 -22.47 -13.45
N GLU A 16 17.10 -22.51 -14.15
CA GLU A 16 16.11 -21.41 -14.13
C GLU A 16 15.61 -21.11 -12.70
N ALA A 17 15.42 -22.15 -11.87
CA ALA A 17 15.01 -21.99 -10.48
C ALA A 17 16.07 -21.27 -9.63
N GLU A 18 17.35 -21.63 -9.79
CA GLU A 18 18.44 -20.98 -9.09
C GLU A 18 18.63 -19.53 -9.55
N LEU A 19 18.46 -19.25 -10.85
CA LEU A 19 18.50 -17.88 -11.37
C LEU A 19 17.37 -17.02 -10.83
N THR A 20 16.17 -17.60 -10.72
CA THR A 20 15.00 -16.92 -10.16
C THR A 20 15.25 -16.59 -8.69
N GLN A 21 15.69 -17.57 -7.89
CA GLN A 21 16.00 -17.36 -6.48
C GLN A 21 17.10 -16.30 -6.29
N LEU A 22 18.18 -16.35 -7.06
CA LEU A 22 19.23 -15.35 -7.00
C LEU A 22 18.72 -13.94 -7.33
N GLY A 23 17.78 -13.83 -8.28
CA GLY A 23 17.11 -12.59 -8.63
C GLY A 23 16.25 -12.05 -7.48
N GLU A 24 15.44 -12.90 -6.86
CA GLU A 24 14.62 -12.54 -5.70
C GLU A 24 15.48 -12.11 -4.51
N ASP A 25 16.54 -12.85 -4.18
CA ASP A 25 17.46 -12.51 -3.08
C ASP A 25 18.12 -11.14 -3.34
N SER A 26 18.58 -10.92 -4.57
CA SER A 26 19.19 -9.64 -4.97
C SER A 26 18.21 -8.47 -4.90
N LEU A 27 16.95 -8.69 -5.29
CA LEU A 27 15.90 -7.69 -5.20
C LEU A 27 15.59 -7.37 -3.74
N MET A 28 15.45 -8.38 -2.88
CA MET A 28 15.17 -8.20 -1.47
C MET A 28 16.28 -7.41 -0.76
N ASP A 29 17.54 -7.75 -1.03
CA ASP A 29 18.69 -7.02 -0.48
C ASP A 29 18.73 -5.57 -0.96
N HIS A 30 18.42 -5.33 -2.24
CA HIS A 30 18.31 -3.98 -2.78
C HIS A 30 17.21 -3.16 -2.07
N LEU A 31 16.03 -3.74 -1.87
CA LEU A 31 14.90 -3.09 -1.20
C LEU A 31 15.25 -2.72 0.25
N ARG A 32 15.84 -3.64 1.01
CA ARG A 32 16.27 -3.40 2.39
C ARG A 32 17.31 -2.28 2.48
N HIS A 33 18.29 -2.29 1.57
CA HIS A 33 19.31 -1.25 1.50
C HIS A 33 18.67 0.12 1.20
N GLN A 34 17.81 0.18 0.18
CA GLN A 34 17.12 1.41 -0.20
C GLN A 34 16.26 1.97 0.93
N ALA A 35 15.49 1.12 1.62
CA ALA A 35 14.68 1.52 2.78
C ALA A 35 15.52 2.05 3.94
N THR A 36 16.67 1.41 4.22
CA THR A 36 17.60 1.86 5.27
C THR A 36 18.19 3.22 4.95
N GLU A 37 18.59 3.45 3.70
CA GLU A 37 19.08 4.75 3.22
C GLU A 37 18.01 5.84 3.28
N ALA A 38 16.78 5.51 2.88
CA ALA A 38 15.63 6.42 2.96
C ALA A 38 15.31 6.79 4.41
N ARG A 39 15.36 5.81 5.32
CA ARG A 39 15.22 6.04 6.77
C ARG A 39 16.33 6.95 7.31
N GLY A 40 17.58 6.71 6.92
CA GLY A 40 18.73 7.53 7.33
C GLY A 40 18.58 9.00 6.91
N ARG A 41 18.05 9.24 5.71
CA ARG A 41 17.81 10.59 5.17
C ARG A 41 16.67 11.32 5.86
N HIS A 42 15.53 10.66 6.08
CA HIS A 42 14.30 11.30 6.57
C HIS A 42 14.01 11.07 8.06
N GLY A 43 14.85 10.30 8.76
CA GLY A 43 14.62 9.89 10.14
C GLY A 43 13.47 8.88 10.31
N GLY A 44 13.18 8.11 9.26
CA GLY A 44 12.00 7.25 9.13
C GLY A 44 10.73 8.02 8.74
N LEU A 45 9.72 7.30 8.25
CA LEU A 45 8.47 7.89 7.81
C LEU A 45 7.54 8.19 8.99
N ARG A 46 6.99 9.40 9.06
CA ARG A 46 6.18 9.91 10.16
C ARG A 46 5.12 10.86 9.62
N PRO A 47 3.96 11.03 10.25
CA PRO A 47 2.89 11.90 9.75
C PRO A 47 3.34 13.30 9.30
N GLY A 48 4.30 13.90 10.00
CA GLY A 48 4.80 15.24 9.69
C GLY A 48 5.80 15.35 8.53
N ASN A 49 6.26 14.24 7.94
CA ASN A 49 7.23 14.27 6.82
C ASN A 49 6.76 13.49 5.57
N ILE A 50 5.54 12.94 5.56
CA ILE A 50 5.05 12.09 4.47
C ILE A 50 5.10 12.81 3.12
N GLU A 51 4.61 14.04 3.04
CA GLU A 51 4.59 14.79 1.78
C GLU A 51 6.00 15.03 1.24
N THR A 52 6.92 15.51 2.09
CA THR A 52 8.33 15.70 1.72
C THR A 52 9.00 14.41 1.30
N PHE A 53 8.70 13.29 1.98
CA PHE A 53 9.23 11.99 1.63
C PHE A 53 8.73 11.52 0.24
N LEU A 54 7.44 11.71 -0.05
CA LEU A 54 6.82 11.29 -1.32
C LEU A 54 7.25 12.14 -2.54
N GLU A 55 7.81 13.33 -2.30
CA GLU A 55 8.41 14.19 -3.32
C GLU A 55 9.90 13.88 -3.57
N ASP A 56 10.58 13.22 -2.63
CA ASP A 56 11.99 12.89 -2.74
C ASP A 56 12.23 11.73 -3.72
N ARG A 57 12.81 12.08 -4.87
CA ARG A 57 13.07 11.13 -5.98
C ARG A 57 14.13 10.08 -5.68
N ASP A 58 14.97 10.31 -4.67
CA ASP A 58 15.94 9.31 -4.24
C ASP A 58 15.28 8.19 -3.41
N CYS A 59 14.11 8.46 -2.84
CA CYS A 59 13.35 7.51 -2.02
C CYS A 59 12.13 6.96 -2.79
N VAL A 60 11.43 7.82 -3.53
CA VAL A 60 10.24 7.49 -4.31
C VAL A 60 10.48 7.84 -5.77
N ARG A 61 10.62 6.81 -6.62
CA ARG A 61 11.01 6.93 -8.03
C ARG A 61 10.13 7.91 -8.80
N TYR A 62 8.84 7.94 -8.46
CA TYR A 62 7.84 8.78 -9.06
C TYR A 62 7.24 9.72 -8.02
N PRO A 63 7.30 11.06 -8.23
CA PRO A 63 6.66 12.01 -7.33
C PRO A 63 5.19 11.62 -7.11
N THR A 64 4.83 11.45 -5.84
CA THR A 64 3.53 10.86 -5.47
C THR A 64 2.74 11.83 -4.61
N ARG A 65 1.53 12.16 -5.04
CA ARG A 65 0.58 12.95 -4.26
C ARG A 65 -0.29 12.04 -3.41
N LEU A 66 -0.48 12.35 -2.14
CA LEU A 66 -1.36 11.60 -1.25
C LEU A 66 -2.79 12.13 -1.30
N VAL A 67 -3.79 11.23 -1.31
CA VAL A 67 -5.22 11.60 -1.28
C VAL A 67 -6.01 10.65 -0.38
N LEU A 68 -6.89 11.20 0.45
CA LEU A 68 -7.83 10.45 1.28
C LEU A 68 -9.17 10.26 0.55
N GLU A 69 -9.17 9.44 -0.51
CA GLU A 69 -10.34 9.13 -1.35
C GLU A 69 -10.28 7.64 -1.73
N PHE A 70 -11.44 7.03 -2.03
CA PHE A 70 -11.48 5.61 -2.39
C PHE A 70 -10.79 5.29 -3.72
N GLY A 71 -10.83 6.19 -4.72
CA GLY A 71 -10.34 5.87 -6.07
C GLY A 71 -11.01 4.61 -6.64
N ASP A 72 -10.23 3.76 -7.31
CA ASP A 72 -10.66 2.44 -7.82
C ASP A 72 -10.31 1.28 -6.86
N MET A 73 -10.13 1.59 -5.56
CA MET A 73 -9.68 0.64 -4.55
C MET A 73 -10.71 -0.47 -4.27
N GLY A 74 -10.24 -1.71 -4.14
CA GLY A 74 -11.09 -2.85 -3.79
C GLY A 74 -11.61 -2.80 -2.34
N PRO A 75 -12.70 -3.54 -2.01
CA PRO A 75 -13.32 -3.54 -0.68
C PRO A 75 -12.40 -3.94 0.49
N HIS A 76 -11.34 -4.71 0.24
CA HIS A 76 -10.40 -5.19 1.27
C HIS A 76 -9.04 -4.47 1.23
N GLN A 77 -8.91 -3.49 0.35
CA GLN A 77 -7.68 -2.75 0.16
C GLN A 77 -7.73 -1.44 0.96
N PHE A 78 -6.59 -1.03 1.53
CA PHE A 78 -6.46 0.20 2.32
C PHE A 78 -5.77 1.35 1.58
N ALA A 79 -5.03 1.03 0.53
CA ALA A 79 -4.29 1.98 -0.30
C ALA A 79 -4.21 1.52 -1.76
N GLN A 80 -4.22 2.44 -2.73
CA GLN A 80 -4.11 2.14 -4.16
C GLN A 80 -3.26 3.23 -4.84
N PRO A 81 -2.07 2.90 -5.36
CA PRO A 81 -1.34 3.80 -6.23
C PRO A 81 -1.97 3.82 -7.64
N ASP A 82 -2.00 4.99 -8.26
CA ASP A 82 -2.44 5.17 -9.65
C ASP A 82 -1.69 6.34 -10.31
N ARG A 83 -1.93 6.56 -11.59
CA ARG A 83 -1.44 7.71 -12.33
C ARG A 83 -2.14 9.00 -11.89
N ASP A 84 -1.37 10.05 -11.64
CA ASP A 84 -1.96 11.36 -11.36
C ASP A 84 -2.33 12.09 -12.66
N TYR A 85 -3.56 11.88 -13.14
CA TYR A 85 -4.10 12.56 -14.33
C TYR A 85 -4.27 14.08 -14.16
N ARG A 86 -4.18 14.60 -12.93
CA ARG A 86 -4.24 16.05 -12.67
C ARG A 86 -2.87 16.73 -12.82
N SER A 87 -1.80 15.94 -12.85
CA SER A 87 -0.44 16.45 -13.00
C SER A 87 -0.03 16.51 -14.47
N ASN A 88 0.72 17.55 -14.84
CA ASN A 88 1.36 17.64 -16.15
C ASN A 88 2.62 16.75 -16.26
N HIS A 89 3.07 16.16 -15.15
CA HIS A 89 4.23 15.28 -15.15
C HIS A 89 3.81 13.84 -15.51
N PRO A 90 4.32 13.26 -16.61
CA PRO A 90 3.78 12.01 -17.16
C PRO A 90 3.91 10.80 -16.23
N GLU A 91 4.92 10.83 -15.37
CA GLU A 91 5.20 9.77 -14.40
C GLU A 91 4.64 10.05 -13.01
N ALA A 92 3.98 11.19 -12.78
CA ALA A 92 3.42 11.49 -11.46
C ALA A 92 2.40 10.43 -11.05
N ARG A 93 2.41 10.11 -9.77
CA ARG A 93 1.52 9.14 -9.15
C ARG A 93 0.63 9.83 -8.13
N VAL A 94 -0.52 9.21 -7.89
CA VAL A 94 -1.39 9.52 -6.77
C VAL A 94 -1.52 8.26 -5.93
N LEU A 95 -1.36 8.39 -4.63
CA LEU A 95 -1.63 7.33 -3.67
C LEU A 95 -2.96 7.62 -3.00
N TYR A 96 -3.98 6.85 -3.38
CA TYR A 96 -5.28 6.87 -2.73
C TYR A 96 -5.22 6.06 -1.45
N LEU A 97 -5.69 6.64 -0.36
CA LEU A 97 -5.86 6.02 0.94
C LEU A 97 -7.31 6.14 1.38
N ARG A 98 -7.78 5.19 2.18
CA ARG A 98 -9.13 5.24 2.73
C ARG A 98 -9.37 6.53 3.54
N PRO A 99 -10.52 7.21 3.35
CA PRO A 99 -10.85 8.43 4.09
C PRO A 99 -10.78 8.28 5.63
N ILE A 100 -11.13 7.10 6.16
CA ILE A 100 -11.10 6.83 7.60
C ILE A 100 -9.70 7.01 8.22
N LEU A 101 -8.63 6.81 7.44
CA LEU A 101 -7.25 7.00 7.89
C LEU A 101 -6.93 8.47 8.22
N GLY A 102 -7.73 9.43 7.73
CA GLY A 102 -7.61 10.83 8.14
C GLY A 102 -7.79 11.07 9.64
N ARG A 103 -8.42 10.12 10.36
CA ARG A 103 -8.57 10.15 11.83
C ARG A 103 -7.38 9.54 12.58
N ARG A 104 -6.50 8.83 11.87
CA ARG A 104 -5.37 8.05 12.41
C ARG A 104 -4.14 8.29 11.54
N PRO A 105 -3.50 9.47 11.65
CA PRO A 105 -2.36 9.83 10.82
C PRO A 105 -1.15 8.89 11.04
N ASP A 106 -1.04 8.28 12.21
CA ASP A 106 -0.07 7.23 12.50
C ASP A 106 -0.22 6.01 11.55
N LEU A 107 -1.45 5.64 11.22
CA LEU A 107 -1.76 4.56 10.28
C LEU A 107 -1.50 4.95 8.82
N ILE A 108 -1.54 6.24 8.49
CA ILE A 108 -1.16 6.73 7.16
C ILE A 108 0.30 6.41 6.87
N ALA A 109 1.19 6.62 7.84
CA ALA A 109 2.62 6.33 7.66
C ALA A 109 2.85 4.84 7.33
N LEU A 110 2.13 3.93 8.00
CA LEU A 110 2.17 2.49 7.72
C LEU A 110 1.67 2.16 6.31
N ALA A 111 0.52 2.73 5.92
CA ALA A 111 -0.05 2.50 4.60
C ALA A 111 0.88 3.01 3.49
N VAL A 112 1.49 4.17 3.68
CA VAL A 112 2.43 4.76 2.74
C VAL A 112 3.70 3.93 2.67
N SER A 113 4.29 3.51 3.79
CA SER A 113 5.52 2.69 3.80
C SER A 113 5.33 1.37 3.06
N TYR A 114 4.14 0.75 3.17
CA TYR A 114 3.79 -0.47 2.45
C TYR A 114 3.72 -0.26 0.94
N MET A 115 3.27 0.91 0.48
CA MET A 115 3.02 1.18 -0.93
C MET A 115 4.22 1.72 -1.71
N ILE A 116 5.30 2.14 -1.04
CA ILE A 116 6.50 2.67 -1.73
C ILE A 116 7.11 1.64 -2.71
N PRO A 117 7.32 0.36 -2.35
CA PRO A 117 7.85 -0.62 -3.30
C PRO A 117 6.95 -0.79 -4.52
N VAL A 118 5.63 -0.86 -4.32
CA VAL A 118 4.65 -0.94 -5.41
C VAL A 118 4.75 0.26 -6.34
N ILE A 119 4.88 1.48 -5.78
CA ILE A 119 5.08 2.70 -6.57
C ILE A 119 6.38 2.64 -7.37
N ASN A 120 7.49 2.22 -6.76
CA ASN A 120 8.82 2.28 -7.37
C ASN A 120 9.07 1.21 -8.43
N TYR A 121 8.52 0.01 -8.23
CA TYR A 121 8.90 -1.19 -8.98
C TYR A 121 7.69 -1.90 -9.62
N GLY A 122 6.45 -1.53 -9.26
CA GLY A 122 5.25 -2.07 -9.88
C GLY A 122 5.06 -3.57 -9.64
N GLN A 123 4.72 -4.31 -10.70
CA GLN A 123 4.34 -5.73 -10.63
C GLN A 123 5.47 -6.70 -10.28
N VAL A 124 6.72 -6.23 -10.22
CA VAL A 124 7.86 -7.04 -9.78
C VAL A 124 7.79 -7.32 -8.27
N ILE A 125 7.04 -6.49 -7.54
CA ILE A 125 6.93 -6.54 -6.08
C ILE A 125 5.75 -7.42 -5.67
N ASN A 126 5.95 -8.14 -4.57
CA ASN A 126 4.94 -8.95 -3.89
C ASN A 126 4.77 -8.44 -2.45
N ASP A 127 3.89 -9.06 -1.67
CA ASP A 127 3.61 -8.59 -0.31
C ASP A 127 4.82 -8.73 0.64
N GLU A 128 5.65 -9.76 0.47
CA GLU A 128 6.86 -9.96 1.27
C GLU A 128 7.86 -8.81 1.09
N HIS A 129 8.06 -8.38 -0.16
CA HIS A 129 8.84 -7.20 -0.50
C HIS A 129 8.33 -5.92 0.18
N CYS A 130 7.00 -5.73 0.23
CA CYS A 130 6.37 -4.58 0.88
C CYS A 130 6.58 -4.59 2.40
N ILE A 131 6.46 -5.76 3.03
CA ILE A 131 6.66 -5.95 4.47
C ILE A 131 8.11 -5.65 4.84
N GLU A 132 9.07 -6.26 4.13
CA GLU A 132 10.50 -6.11 4.41
C GLU A 132 10.97 -4.65 4.22
N TYR A 133 10.55 -4.01 3.13
CA TYR A 133 10.86 -2.61 2.88
C TYR A 133 10.27 -1.68 3.96
N GLY A 134 9.00 -1.86 4.29
CA GLY A 134 8.32 -1.03 5.28
C GLY A 134 8.90 -1.20 6.68
N ALA A 135 9.22 -2.43 7.08
CA ALA A 135 9.88 -2.73 8.34
C ALA A 135 11.25 -2.01 8.43
N ALA A 136 12.07 -2.13 7.38
CA ALA A 136 13.37 -1.46 7.33
C ALA A 136 13.25 0.08 7.35
N LEU A 137 12.28 0.64 6.62
CA LEU A 137 12.05 2.08 6.54
C LEU A 137 11.60 2.69 7.87
N LEU A 138 10.73 1.99 8.60
CA LEU A 138 10.25 2.44 9.92
C LEU A 138 11.18 2.03 11.05
N GLY A 139 12.08 1.08 10.81
CA GLY A 139 12.99 0.55 11.81
C GLY A 139 12.36 -0.42 12.78
N LEU A 140 11.40 -1.19 12.30
CA LEU A 140 10.72 -2.25 13.04
C LEU A 140 11.29 -3.60 12.62
N SER A 141 11.02 -4.63 13.41
CA SER A 141 11.20 -5.99 12.92
C SER A 141 10.14 -6.29 11.85
N THR A 142 10.43 -7.25 10.96
CA THR A 142 9.46 -7.72 9.94
C THR A 142 8.15 -8.16 10.60
N GLU A 143 8.23 -8.89 11.72
CA GLU A 143 7.06 -9.38 12.46
C GLU A 143 6.22 -8.25 13.06
N ASP A 144 6.87 -7.27 13.72
CA ASP A 144 6.16 -6.12 14.29
C ASP A 144 5.47 -5.30 13.19
N TYR A 145 6.17 -5.07 12.08
CA TYR A 145 5.60 -4.33 10.96
C TYR A 145 4.43 -5.09 10.32
N TYR A 146 4.56 -6.40 10.13
CA TYR A 146 3.46 -7.24 9.63
C TYR A 146 2.23 -7.14 10.54
N ASN A 147 2.41 -7.23 11.86
CA ASN A 147 1.31 -7.07 12.82
C ASN A 147 0.65 -5.69 12.70
N CYS A 148 1.44 -4.61 12.57
CA CYS A 148 0.91 -3.28 12.31
C CYS A 148 0.09 -3.19 11.00
N ILE A 149 0.50 -3.89 9.94
CA ILE A 149 -0.24 -3.95 8.67
C ILE A 149 -1.55 -4.74 8.83
N CYS A 150 -1.56 -5.83 9.59
CA CYS A 150 -2.78 -6.56 9.91
C CYS A 150 -3.76 -5.67 10.70
N GLU A 151 -3.30 -4.97 11.72
CA GLU A 151 -4.13 -4.04 12.50
C GLU A 151 -4.67 -2.89 11.64
N LEU A 152 -3.85 -2.37 10.71
CA LEU A 152 -4.27 -1.38 9.72
C LEU A 152 -5.39 -1.94 8.82
N ALA A 153 -5.22 -3.15 8.30
CA ALA A 153 -6.20 -3.80 7.44
C ALA A 153 -7.51 -4.05 8.19
N ASP A 154 -7.46 -4.51 9.44
CA ASP A 154 -8.64 -4.71 10.30
C ASP A 154 -9.34 -3.39 10.61
N PHE A 155 -8.59 -2.34 10.92
CA PHE A 155 -9.14 -1.01 11.19
C PHE A 155 -9.91 -0.46 9.97
N VAL A 156 -9.37 -0.68 8.77
CA VAL A 156 -9.98 -0.21 7.52
C VAL A 156 -11.13 -1.11 7.06
N GLY A 157 -10.98 -2.43 7.21
CA GLY A 157 -11.97 -3.43 6.83
C GLY A 157 -13.18 -3.51 7.76
N ALA A 158 -13.08 -2.92 8.96
CA ALA A 158 -14.18 -2.81 9.91
C ALA A 158 -15.26 -1.78 9.53
N GLU A 159 -15.21 -1.15 8.36
CA GLU A 159 -16.38 -0.44 7.84
C GLU A 159 -17.52 -1.46 7.67
N PRO A 160 -18.62 -1.37 8.44
CA PRO A 160 -19.83 -2.02 7.99
C PRO A 160 -20.13 -1.41 6.62
N CYS A 161 -20.36 -2.26 5.64
CA CYS A 161 -21.00 -1.88 4.40
C CYS A 161 -22.25 -1.09 4.80
N ASP A 162 -22.19 0.24 4.79
CA ASP A 162 -23.37 1.06 4.98
C ASP A 162 -24.26 0.69 3.81
N ALA A 163 -25.32 -0.04 4.14
CA ALA A 163 -26.37 -0.45 3.25
C ALA A 163 -27.08 0.79 2.72
N GLY A 164 -26.44 1.50 1.79
CA GLY A 164 -27.05 2.47 0.92
C GLY A 164 -27.92 1.75 -0.10
N GLN A 165 -29.04 1.18 0.35
CA GLN A 165 -30.36 1.15 -0.28
C GLN A 165 -31.30 0.29 0.59
N GLN A 166 -31.83 0.80 1.70
CA GLN A 166 -33.15 0.31 2.12
C GLN A 166 -34.16 0.90 1.12
N PRO A 167 -34.86 0.09 0.30
CA PRO A 167 -35.98 0.61 -0.46
C PRO A 167 -37.02 1.19 0.52
N PRO A 168 -37.72 2.28 0.15
CA PRO A 168 -38.70 2.89 1.03
C PRO A 168 -39.72 1.84 1.50
N PRO A 169 -40.15 1.87 2.77
CA PRO A 169 -41.13 0.93 3.27
C PRO A 169 -42.41 1.04 2.42
N ALA A 170 -42.91 -0.12 1.98
CA ALA A 170 -44.16 -0.21 1.23
C ALA A 170 -45.31 0.47 2.01
N PRO A 171 -46.25 1.14 1.33
CA PRO A 171 -47.38 1.77 2.00
C PRO A 171 -48.18 0.72 2.77
N SER A 172 -48.42 0.97 4.05
CA SER A 172 -49.18 0.09 4.93
C SER A 172 -50.60 -0.12 4.39
N PRO A 173 -51.14 -1.35 4.40
CA PRO A 173 -52.54 -1.56 4.08
C PRO A 173 -53.39 -0.92 5.19
N GLY A 174 -54.20 0.06 4.79
CA GLY A 174 -55.14 0.72 5.70
C GLY A 174 -56.06 -0.30 6.36
N CYS A 175 -56.12 -0.26 7.68
CA CYS A 175 -57.13 -0.95 8.48
C CYS A 175 -58.52 -0.40 8.10
N GLY A 176 -59.22 -1.11 7.21
CA GLY A 176 -60.65 -0.95 7.01
C GLY A 176 -61.41 -1.56 8.19
N GLY A 177 -61.64 -0.76 9.22
CA GLY A 177 -62.56 -1.09 10.31
C GLY A 177 -64.01 -1.06 9.82
N GLY A 178 -64.71 -2.18 9.97
CA GLY A 178 -66.11 -2.31 9.56
C GLY A 178 -66.79 -3.53 10.17
N CYS A 179 -66.77 -3.66 11.50
CA CYS A 179 -67.69 -4.55 12.24
C CYS A 179 -68.68 -3.67 13.01
N SER A 180 -69.86 -3.47 12.43
CA SER A 180 -71.03 -2.94 13.12
C SER A 180 -71.88 -4.09 13.63
N CYS A 181 -71.92 -4.25 14.95
CA CYS A 181 -72.92 -5.06 15.65
C CYS A 181 -74.04 -4.13 16.10
N HIS A 182 -75.20 -4.17 15.46
CA HIS A 182 -76.55 -3.94 16.01
C HIS A 182 -77.59 -4.36 14.98
#